data_AF-A0A7C1YSJ8-F1
#
_entry.id   AF-A0A7C1YSJ8-F1
#
_cell.length_a   1.000
_cell.length_b   1.000
_cell.length_c   1.000
_cell.angle_alpha   90.00
_cell.angle_beta   90.00
_cell.angle_gamma   90.00
#
_symmetry.space_group_name_H-M   'P 1'
#
loop_
_entity.id
_entity.type
_entity.pdbx_description
1 polymer ?
#
loop_
_entity_poly.entity_id
_entity_poly.type
_entity_poly.pdbx_seq_one_letter_code
_entity_poly.pdbx_strand_id
1 'polypeptide(L)'
;MPARLIKQKNNRITVEFTIELTGQMLTDEQALQQSLNEAGQIAMAPMIKQFDTSGEPIRVNGVKHTVKNYSPEIYETPYGPVRVERHTYQTCKGGRAYVPLE
;
A
#
# COMPACT_ATOMS: atom_id res chain seq x y z
N MET A 1 -0.02 -16.92 10.18
CA MET A 1 0.58 -15.63 9.76
C MET A 1 1.85 -15.94 9.01
N PRO A 2 1.79 -16.32 7.73
CA PRO A 2 2.98 -16.74 7.03
C PRO A 2 3.89 -15.57 6.71
N ALA A 3 3.40 -14.36 6.37
CA ALA A 3 4.24 -13.26 5.90
C ALA A 3 4.32 -12.06 6.87
N ARG A 4 5.51 -11.48 7.02
CA ARG A 4 5.74 -10.24 7.78
C ARG A 4 6.78 -9.35 7.11
N LEU A 5 6.52 -8.03 7.13
CA LEU A 5 7.50 -7.01 6.78
C LEU A 5 8.61 -6.97 7.84
N ILE A 6 9.84 -7.35 7.49
CA ILE A 6 10.99 -7.33 8.40
C ILE A 6 11.73 -6.00 8.33
N LYS A 7 11.83 -5.43 7.13
CA LYS A 7 12.67 -4.26 6.91
C LYS A 7 12.17 -3.44 5.75
N GLN A 8 12.11 -2.13 5.98
CA GLN A 8 11.96 -1.12 4.94
C GLN A 8 13.13 -0.15 5.11
N LYS A 9 14.07 -0.14 4.16
CA LYS A 9 15.16 0.83 4.10
C LYS A 9 15.20 1.46 2.72
N ASN A 10 14.98 2.76 2.65
CA ASN A 10 14.95 3.53 1.40
C ASN A 10 14.00 2.83 0.40
N ASN A 11 14.53 2.42 -0.75
CA ASN A 11 13.80 1.75 -1.83
C ASN A 11 13.86 0.22 -1.75
N ARG A 12 14.21 -0.36 -0.60
CA ARG A 12 14.30 -1.80 -0.40
C ARG A 12 13.35 -2.26 0.69
N ILE A 13 12.49 -3.20 0.31
CA ILE A 13 11.55 -3.87 1.18
C ILE A 13 11.99 -5.34 1.31
N THR A 14 12.02 -5.85 2.53
CA THR A 14 12.25 -7.27 2.83
C THR A 14 11.04 -7.80 3.57
N VAL A 15 10.34 -8.73 2.90
CA VAL A 15 9.24 -9.50 3.49
C VAL A 15 9.77 -10.92 3.69
N GLU A 16 9.62 -11.42 4.91
CA GLU A 16 9.90 -12.82 5.22
C GLU A 16 8.57 -13.54 5.32
N PHE A 17 8.52 -14.76 4.79
CA PHE A 17 7.41 -15.63 5.05
C PHE A 17 7.81 -17.08 5.26
N THR A 18 7.01 -17.79 6.05
CA THR A 18 7.22 -19.19 6.42
C THR A 18 6.04 -20.02 5.95
N ILE A 19 6.34 -21.17 5.36
CA ILE A 19 5.37 -22.19 4.95
C ILE A 19 5.68 -23.50 5.65
N GLU A 20 4.63 -24.21 6.09
CA GLU A 20 4.74 -25.56 6.62
C GLU A 20 4.52 -26.56 5.49
N LEU A 21 5.44 -27.52 5.35
CA LEU A 21 5.36 -28.55 4.32
C LEU A 21 4.65 -29.78 4.89
N THR A 22 3.55 -30.18 4.26
CA THR A 22 2.73 -31.32 4.67
C THR A 22 3.08 -32.60 3.91
N GLY A 23 3.84 -32.50 2.82
CA GLY A 23 4.21 -33.61 1.96
C GLY A 23 3.14 -33.95 0.91
N GLN A 24 2.04 -33.19 0.88
CA GLN A 24 1.00 -33.29 -0.14
C GLN A 24 1.21 -32.19 -1.17
N MET A 25 1.59 -32.56 -2.40
CA MET A 25 1.99 -31.61 -3.44
C MET A 25 0.98 -30.48 -3.67
N LEU A 26 -0.31 -30.80 -3.82
CA LEU A 26 -1.35 -29.82 -4.10
C LEU A 26 -1.58 -28.86 -2.92
N THR A 27 -1.59 -29.39 -1.70
CA THR A 27 -1.80 -28.61 -0.48
C THR A 27 -0.62 -27.68 -0.23
N ASP A 28 0.60 -28.18 -0.41
CA ASP A 28 1.83 -27.42 -0.24
C ASP A 28 1.94 -26.29 -1.29
N GLU A 29 1.53 -26.54 -2.54
CA GLU A 29 1.49 -25.53 -3.59
C GLU A 29 0.45 -24.42 -3.30
N GLN A 30 -0.74 -24.79 -2.82
CA GLN A 30 -1.76 -23.82 -2.41
C GLN A 30 -1.30 -22.97 -1.22
N ALA A 31 -0.63 -23.58 -0.24
CA ALA A 31 -0.07 -22.88 0.91
C ALA A 31 1.03 -21.89 0.49
N LEU A 32 1.88 -22.28 -0.47
CA LEU A 32 2.89 -21.38 -1.05
C LEU A 32 2.25 -20.22 -1.80
N GLN A 33 1.27 -20.47 -2.66
CA GLN A 33 0.59 -19.43 -3.43
C GLN A 33 -0.09 -18.41 -2.50
N GLN A 34 -0.81 -18.89 -1.49
CA GLN A 34 -1.46 -18.04 -0.49
C GLN A 34 -0.44 -17.17 0.25
N SER A 35 0.69 -17.76 0.67
CA SER A 35 1.75 -17.05 1.39
C SER A 35 2.42 -15.98 0.53
N LEU A 36 2.62 -16.26 -0.76
CA LEU A 36 3.16 -15.29 -1.72
C LEU A 36 2.19 -14.13 -1.96
N ASN A 37 0.88 -14.40 -2.06
CA ASN A 37 -0.13 -13.36 -2.20
C ASN A 37 -0.13 -12.44 -0.96
N GLU A 38 -0.11 -13.00 0.24
CA GLU A 38 -0.03 -12.22 1.48
C GLU A 38 1.26 -11.40 1.57
N ALA A 39 2.41 -12.00 1.23
CA ALA A 39 3.69 -11.29 1.19
C ALA A 39 3.66 -10.15 0.16
N GLY A 40 3.04 -10.38 -1.00
CA GLY A 40 2.81 -9.39 -2.04
C GLY A 40 1.96 -8.23 -1.54
N GLN A 41 0.83 -8.50 -0.89
CA GLN A 41 -0.03 -7.46 -0.29
C GLN A 41 0.73 -6.58 0.71
N ILE A 42 1.53 -7.20 1.59
CA ILE A 42 2.37 -6.49 2.57
C ILE A 42 3.40 -5.60 1.88
N ALA A 43 4.03 -6.06 0.79
CA ALA A 43 4.99 -5.26 0.03
C ALA A 43 4.32 -4.14 -0.78
N MET A 44 3.11 -4.37 -1.30
CA MET A 44 2.35 -3.41 -2.09
C MET A 44 1.92 -2.20 -1.28
N ALA A 45 1.57 -2.36 0.00
CA ALA A 45 1.13 -1.24 0.85
C ALA A 45 2.15 -0.07 0.90
N PRO A 46 3.42 -0.27 1.30
CA PRO A 46 4.44 0.78 1.25
C PRO A 46 4.80 1.20 -0.18
N MET A 47 4.70 0.29 -1.16
CA MET A 47 5.01 0.60 -2.56
C MET A 47 3.97 1.55 -3.18
N ILE A 48 2.69 1.41 -2.87
CA ILE A 48 1.64 2.35 -3.27
C ILE A 48 1.82 3.67 -2.51
N LYS A 49 2.09 3.58 -1.20
CA LYS A 49 2.29 4.76 -0.36
C LYS A 49 3.46 5.65 -0.80
N GLN A 50 4.49 5.11 -1.46
CA GLN A 50 5.60 5.91 -1.99
C GLN A 50 5.19 6.91 -3.08
N PHE A 51 4.06 6.65 -3.75
CA PHE A 51 3.47 7.55 -4.75
C PHE A 51 2.51 8.56 -4.13
N ASP A 52 2.15 8.39 -2.85
CA ASP A 52 1.53 9.45 -2.08
C ASP A 52 2.57 10.50 -1.69
N THR A 53 2.07 11.69 -1.42
CA THR A 53 2.81 12.82 -0.88
C THR A 53 3.20 12.63 0.58
N SER A 54 4.30 13.26 1.01
CA SER A 54 4.76 13.34 2.40
C SER A 54 3.99 14.36 3.25
N GLY A 55 2.81 14.81 2.80
CA GLY A 55 2.05 15.89 3.42
C GLY A 55 2.47 17.30 3.01
N GLU A 56 3.36 17.42 2.01
CA GLU A 56 3.81 18.71 1.49
C GLU A 56 2.70 19.43 0.68
N PRO A 57 2.61 20.78 0.74
CA PRO A 57 1.63 21.51 -0.07
C PRO A 57 1.85 21.29 -1.56
N ILE A 58 0.85 20.72 -2.22
CA ILE A 58 0.86 20.51 -3.67
C ILE A 58 0.23 21.69 -4.41
N ARG A 59 0.60 21.87 -5.68
CA ARG A 59 -0.06 22.82 -6.59
C ARG A 59 -0.77 22.06 -7.70
N VAL A 60 -2.09 22.18 -7.73
CA VAL A 60 -2.93 21.63 -8.80
C VAL A 60 -3.50 22.81 -9.56
N ASN A 61 -3.24 22.88 -10.88
CA ASN A 61 -3.67 23.98 -11.76
C ASN A 61 -3.28 25.38 -11.23
N GLY A 62 -2.07 25.51 -10.67
CA GLY A 62 -1.56 26.77 -10.11
C GLY A 62 -2.14 27.15 -8.73
N VAL A 63 -3.09 26.39 -8.18
CA VAL A 63 -3.68 26.65 -6.87
C VAL A 63 -3.00 25.78 -5.80
N LYS A 64 -2.56 26.42 -4.72
CA LYS A 64 -1.97 25.74 -3.55
C LYS A 64 -3.05 24.97 -2.80
N HIS A 65 -2.83 23.68 -2.61
CA HIS A 65 -3.61 22.83 -1.74
C HIS A 65 -2.76 22.40 -0.55
N THR A 66 -3.37 22.28 0.62
CA THR A 66 -2.73 21.82 1.85
C THR A 66 -3.43 20.58 2.35
N VAL A 67 -2.72 19.74 3.11
CA VAL A 67 -3.31 18.54 3.72
C VAL A 67 -4.49 18.95 4.59
N LYS A 68 -5.62 18.27 4.37
CA LYS A 68 -6.84 18.42 5.16
C LYS A 68 -6.99 17.27 6.15
N ASN A 69 -6.91 16.04 5.64
CA ASN A 69 -7.15 14.83 6.42
C ASN A 69 -6.55 13.60 5.70
N TYR A 70 -6.69 12.44 6.31
CA TYR A 70 -6.35 11.15 5.73
C TYR A 70 -7.63 10.39 5.36
N SER A 71 -7.65 9.74 4.20
CA SER A 71 -8.71 8.78 3.86
C SER A 71 -8.08 7.41 3.59
N PRO A 72 -8.63 6.32 4.15
CA PRO A 72 -8.21 4.98 3.72
C PRO A 72 -8.91 4.60 2.42
N GLU A 73 -8.18 3.97 1.51
CA GLU A 73 -8.72 3.37 0.27
C GLU A 73 -8.18 1.95 0.08
N ILE A 74 -8.95 1.12 -0.63
CA ILE A 74 -8.54 -0.22 -1.03
C ILE A 74 -8.12 -0.18 -2.50
N TYR A 75 -6.86 -0.52 -2.76
CA TYR A 75 -6.33 -0.67 -4.12
C TYR A 75 -6.33 -2.14 -4.51
N GLU A 76 -6.87 -2.45 -5.68
CA GLU A 76 -6.81 -3.78 -6.26
C GLU A 76 -5.42 -4.04 -6.84
N THR A 77 -4.77 -5.10 -6.38
CA THR A 77 -3.44 -5.52 -6.87
C THR A 77 -3.50 -6.97 -7.35
N PRO A 78 -2.55 -7.43 -8.18
CA PRO A 78 -2.48 -8.84 -8.59
C PRO A 78 -2.35 -9.84 -7.43
N TYR A 79 -1.89 -9.36 -6.27
CA TYR A 79 -1.72 -10.15 -5.05
C TYR A 79 -2.95 -10.07 -4.12
N GLY A 80 -3.96 -9.28 -4.49
CA GLY A 80 -5.20 -9.04 -3.75
C GLY A 80 -5.38 -7.58 -3.31
N PRO A 81 -6.48 -7.28 -2.60
CA PRO A 81 -6.83 -5.93 -2.19
C PRO A 81 -5.90 -5.44 -1.08
N VAL A 82 -5.39 -4.21 -1.22
CA VAL A 82 -4.47 -3.60 -0.24
C VAL A 82 -5.04 -2.27 0.24
N ARG A 83 -5.23 -2.15 1.56
CA ARG A 83 -5.68 -0.92 2.19
C ARG A 83 -4.50 0.02 2.42
N VAL A 84 -4.58 1.23 1.88
CA VAL A 84 -3.56 2.28 2.02
C VAL A 84 -4.20 3.55 2.56
N GLU A 85 -3.57 4.14 3.57
CA GLU A 85 -3.94 5.47 4.06
C GLU A 85 -3.25 6.53 3.21
N ARG A 86 -4.05 7.45 2.66
CA ARG A 86 -3.62 8.47 1.71
C ARG A 86 -3.99 9.87 2.19
N HIS A 87 -3.19 10.85 1.81
CA HIS A 87 -3.45 12.25 2.14
C HIS A 87 -4.54 12.84 1.23
N THR A 88 -5.46 13.58 1.85
CA THR A 88 -6.46 14.39 1.14
C THR A 88 -6.08 15.86 1.26
N TYR A 89 -6.15 16.58 0.14
CA TYR A 89 -5.74 17.97 0.01
C TYR A 89 -6.94 18.85 -0.27
N GLN A 90 -6.97 20.04 0.32
CA GLN A 90 -8.02 21.03 0.03
C GLN A 90 -7.40 22.43 -0.05
N THR A 91 -8.03 23.31 -0.82
CA THR A 91 -7.69 24.74 -0.82
C THR A 91 -8.26 25.44 0.40
N CYS A 92 -7.68 26.58 0.79
CA CYS A 92 -8.20 27.41 1.87
C CYS A 92 -9.60 28.00 1.59
N LYS A 93 -10.04 28.02 0.33
CA LYS A 93 -11.38 28.49 -0.07
C LYS A 93 -12.45 27.39 0.06
N GLY A 94 -12.09 26.21 0.54
CA GLY A 94 -12.96 25.03 0.51
C GLY A 94 -13.04 24.41 -0.89
N GLY A 95 -14.04 23.56 -1.13
CA GLY A 95 -14.25 22.89 -2.42
C GLY A 95 -13.81 21.42 -2.45
N ARG A 96 -13.67 20.85 -3.65
CA ARG A 96 -13.37 19.42 -3.85
C ARG A 96 -12.00 19.07 -3.24
N ALA A 97 -11.95 17.95 -2.52
CA ALA A 97 -10.70 17.40 -2.03
C ALA A 97 -9.94 16.74 -3.18
N TYR A 98 -8.63 16.94 -3.22
CA TYR A 98 -7.72 16.32 -4.18
C TYR A 98 -6.93 15.22 -3.49
N VAL A 99 -6.75 14.10 -4.17
CA VAL A 99 -6.02 12.94 -3.68
C VAL A 99 -4.91 12.66 -4.69
N PRO A 100 -3.62 12.68 -4.32
CA PRO A 100 -2.52 12.50 -5.27
C PRO A 100 -2.49 11.14 -5.96
N LEU A 101 -3.07 10.13 -5.31
CA LEU A 101 -3.15 8.76 -5.82
C LEU A 101 -4.40 8.51 -6.70
N GLU A 102 -5.19 9.54 -7.01
CA GLU A 102 -6.39 9.49 -7.88
C GLU A 102 -6.25 10.34 -9.15
#